data_AF-A0A1A7C651-F1
#
_entry.id   AF-A0A1A7C651-F1
#
_cell.length_a   1.000
_cell.length_b   1.000
_cell.length_c   1.000
_cell.angle_alpha   90.00
_cell.angle_beta   90.00
_cell.angle_gamma   90.00
#
_symmetry.space_group_name_H-M   'P 1'
#
loop_
_entity.id
_entity.type
_entity.pdbx_description
1 polymer ?
#
loop_
_entity_poly.entity_id
_entity_poly.type
_entity_poly.pdbx_seq_one_letter_code
_entity_poly.pdbx_strand_id
1 'polypeptide(L)'
;MVHFHSYLDALVWRGIVPAELLYPQTYLPGVQEVGISGLNTWGSLYPRVGSVTQQVPMKGAAVLAQRVANIISQSAQPHVYAALSPDSGYRYFGLGPVLPNDSKNSKWQRLYPHSSATCEVFGSNDTMSLTTWGDGQSSPEEAYSWNLWRRLECCKVEGAFIGSIAF
;
A
#
# COMPACT_ATOMS: atom_id res chain seq x y z
N MET A 1 16.48 1.33 -6.46
CA MET A 1 15.89 2.47 -7.20
C MET A 1 14.74 3.03 -6.38
N VAL A 2 14.48 4.35 -6.41
CA VAL A 2 13.29 4.91 -5.76
C VAL A 2 12.06 4.57 -6.60
N HIS A 3 11.07 3.92 -6.00
CA HIS A 3 9.86 3.50 -6.72
C HIS A 3 8.79 4.59 -6.80
N PHE A 4 8.69 5.45 -5.79
CA PHE A 4 7.71 6.54 -5.78
C PHE A 4 8.29 7.73 -5.00
N HIS A 5 8.03 8.94 -5.51
CA HIS A 5 8.41 10.18 -4.84
C HIS A 5 7.31 11.23 -5.03
N SER A 6 6.64 11.60 -3.94
CA SER A 6 5.46 12.50 -3.95
C SER A 6 5.70 13.87 -4.59
N TYR A 7 6.94 14.36 -4.58
CA TYR A 7 7.30 15.60 -5.27
C TYR A 7 7.31 15.48 -6.80
N LEU A 8 7.75 14.33 -7.33
CA LEU A 8 7.76 14.09 -8.79
C LEU A 8 6.34 13.87 -9.31
N ASP A 9 5.48 13.29 -8.46
CA ASP A 9 4.08 13.02 -8.74
C ASP A 9 3.13 14.10 -8.19
N ALA A 10 3.61 15.34 -8.05
CA ALA A 10 2.91 16.39 -7.31
C ALA A 10 1.47 16.67 -7.79
N LEU A 11 1.21 16.57 -9.10
CA LEU A 11 -0.08 16.92 -9.70
C LEU A 11 -1.19 15.94 -9.31
N VAL A 12 -0.93 14.64 -9.44
CA VAL A 12 -1.95 13.62 -9.10
C VAL A 12 -1.94 13.36 -7.60
N TRP A 13 -0.76 13.29 -6.97
CA TRP A 13 -0.65 13.09 -5.52
C TRP A 13 -1.37 14.18 -4.71
N ARG A 14 -1.38 15.43 -5.16
CA ARG A 14 -2.12 16.52 -4.48
C ARG A 14 -3.57 16.69 -4.95
N GLY A 15 -4.05 15.84 -5.85
CA GLY A 15 -5.41 15.90 -6.38
C GLY A 15 -5.69 17.07 -7.32
N ILE A 16 -4.65 17.71 -7.89
CA ILE A 16 -4.80 18.79 -8.89
C ILE A 16 -5.34 18.20 -10.20
N VAL A 17 -4.79 17.05 -10.62
CA VAL A 17 -5.30 16.27 -11.73
C VAL A 17 -6.19 15.15 -11.16
N PRO A 18 -7.52 15.17 -11.40
CA PRO A 18 -8.46 14.27 -10.73
C PRO A 18 -8.52 12.86 -11.37
N ALA A 19 -7.41 12.33 -11.85
CA ALA A 19 -7.38 11.02 -12.51
C ALA A 19 -7.85 9.88 -11.58
N GLU A 20 -7.51 9.97 -10.28
CA GLU A 20 -7.94 9.01 -9.27
C GLU A 20 -9.46 9.02 -9.01
N LEU A 21 -10.16 10.11 -9.37
CA LEU A 21 -11.62 10.22 -9.25
C LEU A 21 -12.37 9.41 -10.33
N LEU A 22 -11.66 8.87 -11.32
CA LEU A 22 -12.24 8.00 -12.35
C LEU A 22 -12.41 6.56 -11.87
N TYR A 23 -11.74 6.18 -10.77
CA TYR A 23 -11.88 4.84 -10.20
C TYR A 23 -13.20 4.73 -9.41
N PRO A 24 -14.03 3.70 -9.65
CA PRO A 24 -15.29 3.53 -8.93
C PRO A 24 -15.09 3.32 -7.42
N GLN A 25 -13.94 2.76 -7.02
CA GLN A 25 -13.59 2.54 -5.61
C GLN A 25 -13.50 3.84 -4.81
N THR A 26 -13.30 4.99 -5.47
CA THR A 26 -13.33 6.32 -4.84
C THR A 26 -14.69 6.64 -4.22
N TYR A 27 -15.78 6.08 -4.74
CA TYR A 27 -17.16 6.43 -4.34
C TYR A 27 -17.88 5.33 -3.58
N LEU A 28 -17.27 4.15 -3.42
CA LEU A 28 -17.89 2.99 -2.78
C LEU A 28 -17.30 2.78 -1.39
N PRO A 29 -18.01 3.16 -0.31
CA PRO A 29 -17.55 2.94 1.05
C PRO A 29 -17.32 1.45 1.33
N GLY A 30 -16.30 1.14 2.12
CA GLY A 30 -15.97 -0.24 2.51
C GLY A 30 -15.27 -1.06 1.44
N VAL A 31 -15.04 -0.51 0.24
CA VAL A 31 -14.25 -1.14 -0.82
C VAL A 31 -12.81 -0.65 -0.72
N GLN A 32 -11.86 -1.60 -0.62
CA GLN A 32 -10.42 -1.30 -0.56
C GLN A 32 -10.08 -0.24 0.50
N GLU A 33 -10.55 -0.44 1.73
CA GLU A 33 -10.20 0.39 2.87
C GLU A 33 -9.18 -0.31 3.76
N VAL A 34 -8.34 0.46 4.45
CA VAL A 34 -7.46 -0.08 5.50
C VAL A 34 -8.28 -0.17 6.77
N GLY A 35 -8.56 -1.39 7.25
CA GLY A 35 -9.47 -1.64 8.35
C GLY A 35 -10.50 -2.74 8.06
N ILE A 36 -11.31 -3.07 9.05
CA ILE A 36 -12.42 -4.02 8.89
C ILE A 36 -13.65 -3.24 8.44
N SER A 37 -14.06 -3.46 7.18
CA SER A 37 -15.24 -2.86 6.58
C SER A 37 -16.47 -3.00 7.49
N GLY A 38 -17.15 -1.88 7.78
CA GLY A 38 -18.33 -1.82 8.64
C GLY A 38 -18.08 -1.79 10.16
N LEU A 39 -16.83 -1.98 10.62
CA LEU A 39 -16.48 -1.92 12.06
C LEU A 39 -15.45 -0.82 12.36
N ASN A 40 -14.30 -0.84 11.68
CA ASN A 40 -13.23 0.13 11.87
C ASN A 40 -12.56 0.43 10.53
N THR A 41 -12.44 1.71 10.18
CA THR A 41 -11.72 2.15 8.99
C THR A 41 -10.68 3.18 9.38
N TRP A 42 -9.42 2.92 9.02
CA TRP A 42 -8.33 3.87 9.22
C TRP A 42 -8.30 4.89 8.08
N GLY A 43 -8.80 4.50 6.91
CA GLY A 43 -8.93 5.34 5.72
C GLY A 43 -9.08 4.51 4.44
N SER A 44 -9.65 5.13 3.40
CA SER A 44 -9.81 4.51 2.09
C SER A 44 -8.49 4.47 1.31
N LEU A 45 -8.30 3.44 0.49
CA LEU A 45 -7.19 3.42 -0.45
C LEU A 45 -7.41 4.44 -1.58
N TYR A 46 -8.62 4.53 -2.11
CA TYR A 46 -8.99 5.47 -3.18
C TYR A 46 -9.74 6.70 -2.64
N PRO A 47 -9.54 7.90 -3.22
CA PRO A 47 -8.55 8.20 -4.27
C PRO A 47 -7.12 8.15 -3.68
N ARG A 48 -6.13 7.64 -4.43
CA ARG A 48 -4.75 7.46 -3.93
C ARG A 48 -3.94 8.76 -3.94
N VAL A 49 -4.48 9.76 -3.25
CA VAL A 49 -3.85 11.07 -3.05
C VAL A 49 -3.06 11.11 -1.74
N GLY A 50 -2.26 12.15 -1.57
CA GLY A 50 -1.37 12.37 -0.44
C GLY A 50 -2.01 12.89 0.84
N SER A 51 -3.34 12.83 0.93
CA SER A 51 -4.09 13.30 2.10
C SER A 51 -5.09 12.24 2.53
N VAL A 52 -5.18 12.01 3.84
CA VAL A 52 -6.21 11.18 4.46
C VAL A 52 -6.62 11.82 5.77
N THR A 53 -7.92 11.86 6.04
CA THR A 53 -8.45 12.39 7.31
C THR A 53 -8.37 11.29 8.35
N GLN A 54 -7.48 11.44 9.32
CA GLN A 54 -7.34 10.50 10.43
C GLN A 54 -6.91 11.25 11.69
N GLN A 55 -7.52 10.92 12.82
CA GLN A 55 -7.23 11.55 14.12
C GLN A 55 -5.88 11.11 14.68
N VAL A 56 -5.49 9.86 14.39
CA VAL A 56 -4.21 9.28 14.82
C VAL A 56 -3.21 9.35 13.66
N PRO A 57 -2.21 10.25 13.69
CA PRO A 57 -1.35 10.50 12.52
C PRO A 57 -0.63 9.25 12.00
N MET A 58 -0.18 8.37 12.89
CA MET A 58 0.45 7.10 12.55
C MET A 58 -0.45 6.21 11.67
N LYS A 59 -1.76 6.14 11.96
CA LYS A 59 -2.73 5.41 11.13
C LYS A 59 -2.87 6.08 9.76
N GLY A 60 -2.90 7.41 9.72
CA GLY A 60 -2.95 8.17 8.47
C GLY A 60 -1.71 7.90 7.59
N ALA A 61 -0.52 7.95 8.17
CA ALA A 61 0.72 7.65 7.49
C ALA A 61 0.78 6.19 6.99
N ALA A 62 0.25 5.23 7.77
CA ALA A 62 0.13 3.84 7.33
C ALA A 62 -0.81 3.69 6.11
N VAL A 63 -1.93 4.42 6.08
CA VAL A 63 -2.83 4.45 4.89
C VAL A 63 -2.11 5.03 3.68
N LEU A 64 -1.35 6.12 3.84
CA LEU A 64 -0.57 6.69 2.74
C LEU A 64 0.52 5.73 2.23
N ALA A 65 1.20 5.02 3.13
CA ALA A 65 2.17 3.99 2.76
C ALA A 65 1.49 2.86 1.97
N GLN A 66 0.30 2.43 2.39
CA GLN A 66 -0.50 1.44 1.66
C GLN A 66 -0.91 1.93 0.27
N ARG A 67 -1.29 3.21 0.10
CA ARG A 67 -1.58 3.82 -1.21
C ARG A 67 -0.38 3.74 -2.14
N VAL A 68 0.79 4.16 -1.66
CA VAL A 68 2.02 4.09 -2.44
C VAL A 68 2.36 2.66 -2.82
N ALA A 69 2.25 1.71 -1.88
CA ALA A 69 2.47 0.29 -2.17
C ALA A 69 1.51 -0.24 -3.24
N ASN A 70 0.25 0.17 -3.20
CA ASN A 70 -0.74 -0.17 -4.21
C ASN A 70 -0.41 0.44 -5.59
N ILE A 71 0.08 1.68 -5.65
CA ILE A 71 0.52 2.33 -6.90
C ILE A 71 1.69 1.58 -7.51
N ILE A 72 2.77 1.39 -6.75
CA ILE A 72 4.02 0.82 -7.29
C ILE A 72 3.89 -0.65 -7.64
N SER A 73 2.96 -1.38 -7.05
CA SER A 73 2.76 -2.82 -7.32
C SER A 73 1.95 -3.12 -8.58
N GLN A 74 1.46 -2.09 -9.27
CA GLN A 74 0.64 -2.23 -10.49
C GLN A 74 1.29 -1.50 -11.67
N SER A 75 0.93 -1.89 -12.88
CA SER A 75 1.28 -1.15 -14.10
C SER A 75 0.20 -0.12 -14.46
N ALA A 76 0.56 0.87 -15.26
CA ALA A 76 -0.36 1.85 -15.85
C ALA A 76 -1.24 2.63 -14.85
N GLN A 77 -0.71 2.94 -13.66
CA GLN A 77 -1.40 3.84 -12.73
C GLN A 77 -1.23 5.30 -13.17
N PRO A 78 -2.19 6.20 -12.91
CA PRO A 78 -2.12 7.60 -13.31
C PRO A 78 -1.19 8.40 -12.39
N HIS A 79 0.02 7.91 -12.15
CA HIS A 79 1.01 8.50 -11.26
C HIS A 79 2.40 8.46 -11.91
N VAL A 80 3.33 9.28 -11.44
CA VAL A 80 4.75 9.21 -11.81
C VAL A 80 5.49 8.28 -10.85
N TYR A 81 5.80 7.05 -11.29
CA TYR A 81 6.41 6.02 -10.45
C TYR A 81 7.22 5.00 -11.26
N ALA A 82 8.11 4.27 -10.59
CA ALA A 82 8.77 3.08 -11.12
C ALA A 82 8.12 1.84 -10.51
N ALA A 83 7.49 1.02 -11.36
CA ALA A 83 6.80 -0.19 -10.93
C ALA A 83 7.75 -1.15 -10.21
N LEU A 84 7.26 -1.75 -9.12
CA LEU A 84 7.96 -2.74 -8.34
C LEU A 84 7.95 -4.06 -9.13
N SER A 85 9.05 -4.31 -9.85
CA SER A 85 9.31 -5.59 -10.51
C SER A 85 10.52 -6.25 -9.86
N PRO A 86 10.46 -7.55 -9.51
CA PRO A 86 11.65 -8.28 -9.11
C PRO A 86 12.55 -8.49 -10.33
N ASP A 87 13.85 -8.26 -10.14
CA ASP A 87 14.89 -8.36 -11.18
C ASP A 87 15.91 -9.42 -10.80
N SER A 88 15.58 -10.69 -11.07
CA SER A 88 16.36 -11.83 -10.56
C SER A 88 16.44 -13.02 -11.51
N GLY A 89 15.94 -12.91 -12.74
CA GLY A 89 15.89 -14.04 -13.69
C GLY A 89 14.87 -15.13 -13.32
N TYR A 90 14.02 -14.89 -12.31
CA TYR A 90 12.93 -15.78 -11.92
C TYR A 90 11.60 -15.24 -12.45
N ARG A 91 10.66 -16.15 -12.76
CA ARG A 91 9.27 -15.78 -13.00
C ARG A 91 8.53 -15.85 -11.68
N TYR A 92 7.90 -14.75 -11.32
CA TYR A 92 7.10 -14.63 -10.12
C TYR A 92 5.62 -14.73 -10.46
N PHE A 93 4.90 -15.55 -9.72
CA PHE A 93 3.45 -15.71 -9.85
C PHE A 93 2.75 -14.91 -8.76
N GLY A 94 1.52 -14.44 -9.04
CA GLY A 94 0.71 -13.77 -8.02
C GLY A 94 1.21 -12.38 -7.60
N LEU A 95 2.05 -11.71 -8.39
CA LEU A 95 2.42 -10.31 -8.19
C LEU A 95 1.27 -9.36 -8.57
N GLY A 96 0.13 -9.53 -7.92
CA GLY A 96 -1.00 -8.61 -8.04
C GLY A 96 -0.76 -7.29 -7.29
N PRO A 97 -1.78 -6.42 -7.24
CA PRO A 97 -1.75 -5.22 -6.41
C PRO A 97 -1.47 -5.55 -4.94
N VAL A 98 -0.79 -4.65 -4.26
CA VAL A 98 -0.71 -4.67 -2.80
C VAL A 98 -2.07 -4.23 -2.24
N LEU A 99 -2.79 -5.16 -1.64
CA LEU A 99 -4.16 -4.96 -1.14
C LEU A 99 -4.16 -4.73 0.38
N PRO A 100 -5.08 -3.89 0.89
CA PRO A 100 -5.22 -3.72 2.33
C PRO A 100 -5.79 -4.99 2.99
N ASN A 101 -5.50 -5.17 4.28
CA ASN A 101 -6.04 -6.22 5.17
C ASN A 101 -5.76 -7.68 4.77
N ASP A 102 -4.94 -7.94 3.73
CA ASP A 102 -4.59 -9.30 3.31
C ASP A 102 -3.16 -9.69 3.73
N SER A 103 -3.06 -10.48 4.80
CA SER A 103 -1.80 -10.99 5.35
C SER A 103 -1.05 -11.97 4.43
N LYS A 104 -1.72 -12.54 3.41
CA LYS A 104 -1.10 -13.41 2.41
C LYS A 104 -0.48 -12.60 1.26
N ASN A 105 -1.02 -11.41 0.99
CA ASN A 105 -0.57 -10.52 -0.05
C ASN A 105 0.67 -9.71 0.37
N SER A 106 0.60 -9.03 1.52
CA SER A 106 1.70 -8.23 2.03
C SER A 106 1.63 -8.06 3.55
N LYS A 107 2.78 -7.77 4.15
CA LYS A 107 2.90 -7.41 5.56
C LYS A 107 3.81 -6.21 5.72
N TRP A 108 3.63 -5.50 6.81
CA TRP A 108 4.39 -4.32 7.16
C TRP A 108 5.18 -4.58 8.43
N GLN A 109 6.43 -4.15 8.44
CA GLN A 109 7.26 -4.14 9.63
C GLN A 109 7.65 -2.71 9.94
N ARG A 110 7.31 -2.25 11.14
CA ARG A 110 7.61 -0.89 11.57
C ARG A 110 9.09 -0.71 11.88
N LEU A 111 9.65 0.40 11.41
CA LEU A 111 11.05 0.80 11.64
C LEU A 111 11.16 2.00 12.57
N TYR A 112 10.28 2.98 12.40
CA TYR A 112 10.28 4.23 13.15
C TYR A 112 8.83 4.63 13.52
N PRO A 113 8.55 5.19 14.71
CA PRO A 113 9.50 5.64 15.76
C PRO A 113 10.13 4.53 16.60
N HIS A 114 9.42 3.42 16.81
CA HIS A 114 9.94 2.24 17.51
C HIS A 114 9.93 1.04 16.57
N SER A 115 11.08 0.40 16.38
CA SER A 115 11.20 -0.75 15.50
C SER A 115 10.46 -1.96 16.08
N SER A 116 9.64 -2.61 15.24
CA SER A 116 8.97 -3.87 15.61
C SER A 116 9.77 -5.08 15.12
N ALA A 117 9.89 -6.11 15.96
CA ALA A 117 10.45 -7.40 15.58
C ALA A 117 9.47 -8.27 14.78
N THR A 118 8.18 -7.92 14.76
CA THR A 118 7.12 -8.68 14.09
C THR A 118 6.55 -7.91 12.91
N CYS A 119 5.98 -8.67 11.97
CA CYS A 119 5.26 -8.13 10.82
C CYS A 119 3.75 -8.19 11.07
N GLU A 120 3.03 -7.16 10.67
CA GLU A 120 1.58 -7.06 10.81
C GLU A 120 0.92 -6.59 9.50
N VAL A 121 -0.41 -6.58 9.48
CA VAL A 121 -1.17 -5.92 8.42
C VAL A 121 -1.80 -4.67 9.03
N PHE A 122 -1.83 -3.58 8.29
CA PHE A 122 -2.55 -2.39 8.72
C PHE A 122 -4.05 -2.65 8.81
N GLY A 123 -4.76 -1.89 9.64
CA GLY A 123 -6.21 -2.00 9.80
C GLY A 123 -6.66 -2.84 11.00
N SER A 124 -5.79 -3.10 11.97
CA SER A 124 -6.18 -3.80 13.21
C SER A 124 -7.34 -3.07 13.90
N ASN A 125 -8.28 -3.85 14.45
CA ASN A 125 -9.44 -3.30 15.14
C ASN A 125 -9.09 -3.00 16.59
N ASP A 126 -9.04 -1.72 16.92
CA ASP A 126 -8.77 -1.18 18.25
C ASP A 126 -9.97 -0.40 18.82
N THR A 127 -11.16 -0.52 18.23
CA THR A 127 -12.36 0.27 18.61
C THR A 127 -12.85 -0.01 20.03
N MET A 128 -12.65 -1.24 20.51
CA MET A 128 -13.03 -1.67 21.87
C MET A 128 -11.85 -1.63 22.85
N SER A 129 -10.68 -1.15 22.42
CA SER A 129 -9.48 -1.04 23.25
C SER A 129 -9.46 0.29 24.00
N LEU A 130 -8.88 0.30 25.21
CA LEU A 130 -8.61 1.53 25.94
C LEU A 130 -7.47 2.36 25.32
N THR A 131 -6.68 1.73 24.43
CA THR A 131 -5.57 2.34 23.70
C THR A 131 -5.74 2.13 22.20
N THR A 132 -5.33 3.10 21.39
CA THR A 132 -5.29 2.98 19.93
C THR A 132 -3.96 2.39 19.45
N TRP A 133 -3.93 1.85 18.23
CA TRP A 133 -2.73 1.32 17.57
C TRP A 133 -1.55 2.31 17.52
N GLY A 134 -1.83 3.62 17.56
CA GLY A 134 -0.80 4.66 17.61
C GLY A 134 -0.29 5.03 19.00
N ASP A 135 -0.93 4.56 20.08
CA ASP A 135 -0.60 5.01 21.44
C ASP A 135 0.78 4.52 21.87
N GLY A 136 1.60 5.46 22.36
CA GLY A 136 3.01 5.21 22.68
C GLY A 136 3.88 4.93 21.45
N GLN A 137 3.34 5.12 20.24
CA GLN A 137 4.03 4.87 18.97
C GLN A 137 4.00 6.10 18.04
N SER A 138 3.63 7.27 18.56
CA SER A 138 3.69 8.54 17.84
C SER A 138 5.11 9.11 17.82
N SER A 139 5.50 9.72 16.70
CA SER A 139 6.75 10.46 16.57
C SER A 139 6.48 11.94 16.84
N PRO A 140 7.34 12.66 17.58
CA PRO A 140 7.24 14.12 17.73
C PRO A 140 7.25 14.88 16.40
N GLU A 141 7.92 14.33 15.39
CA GLU A 141 8.06 14.88 14.05
C GLU A 141 6.95 14.41 13.09
N GLU A 142 6.01 13.59 13.57
CA GLU A 142 4.94 12.99 12.75
C GLU A 142 5.48 12.23 11.52
N ALA A 143 6.69 11.69 11.66
CA ALA A 143 7.37 10.91 10.65
C ALA A 143 7.27 9.42 10.98
N TYR A 144 7.10 8.59 9.94
CA TYR A 144 6.91 7.15 10.12
C TYR A 144 7.57 6.37 8.99
N SER A 145 8.09 5.18 9.31
CA SER A 145 8.76 4.33 8.34
C SER A 145 8.46 2.86 8.58
N TRP A 146 8.24 2.13 7.50
CA TRP A 146 7.95 0.70 7.50
C TRP A 146 8.67 0.00 6.35
N ASN A 147 9.07 -1.25 6.59
CA ASN A 147 9.41 -2.19 5.53
C ASN A 147 8.14 -2.87 5.02
N LEU A 148 8.02 -2.95 3.69
CA LEU A 148 7.00 -3.73 3.01
C LEU A 148 7.54 -5.12 2.68
N TRP A 149 6.91 -6.14 3.24
CA TRP A 149 7.22 -7.54 2.96
C TRP A 149 6.17 -8.13 2.03
N ARG A 150 6.64 -8.73 0.93
CA ARG A 150 5.78 -9.46 0.01
C ARG A 150 6.26 -10.89 -0.10
N ARG A 151 5.31 -11.82 -0.14
CA ARG A 151 5.62 -13.22 -0.42
C ARG A 151 5.82 -13.37 -1.92
N LEU A 152 7.01 -13.79 -2.31
CA LEU A 152 7.36 -14.04 -3.70
C LEU A 152 7.31 -15.55 -3.94
N GLU A 153 6.31 -16.00 -4.70
CA GLU A 153 6.27 -17.37 -5.21
C GLU A 153 6.87 -17.37 -6.61
N CYS A 154 7.95 -18.11 -6.82
CA CYS A 154 8.69 -18.08 -8.08
C CYS A 154 9.12 -19.45 -8.59
N CYS A 155 9.33 -19.52 -9.90
CA CYS A 155 10.01 -20.61 -10.57
C CYS A 155 11.18 -20.04 -11.37
N LYS A 156 12.30 -20.77 -11.39
CA LYS A 156 13.41 -20.45 -12.29
C LYS A 156 12.93 -20.59 -13.73
N VAL A 157 13.21 -19.59 -14.56
CA VAL A 157 12.89 -19.69 -15.98
C VAL A 157 13.91 -20.63 -16.60
N GLU A 158 13.46 -21.82 -16.99
CA GLU A 158 14.26 -22.77 -17.78
C GLU A 158 13.74 -22.71 -19.23
N GLY A 159 14.59 -22.23 -20.15
CA GLY A 159 14.27 -22.13 -21.59
C GLY A 159 13.76 -20.75 -22.04
N ALA A 160 13.45 -20.64 -23.34
CA ALA A 160 12.98 -19.41 -23.98
C ALA A 160 11.55 -19.56 -24.48
N PHE A 161 10.73 -18.52 -24.30
CA PHE A 161 9.37 -18.48 -24.83
C PHE A 161 9.43 -18.26 -26.35
N ILE A 162 9.06 -19.29 -27.12
CA ILE A 162 9.12 -19.30 -28.59
C ILE A 162 7.81 -18.87 -29.27
N GLY A 163 6.73 -18.62 -28.51
CA GLY A 163 5.46 -18.10 -29.02
C GLY A 163 4.24 -18.74 -28.35
N SER A 164 3.08 -18.09 -28.46
CA SER A 164 1.77 -18.63 -28.11
C SER A 164 0.84 -18.52 -29.30
N ILE A 165 0.12 -19.60 -29.59
CA ILE A 165 -0.91 -19.64 -30.63
C ILE A 165 -2.24 -19.37 -29.93
N ALA A 166 -2.88 -18.25 -30.25
CA ALA A 166 -4.26 -18.00 -29.84
C ALA A 166 -5.18 -18.51 -30.96
N PHE A 167 -6.11 -19.39 -30.60
CA PHE A 167 -7.19 -19.84 -31.50
C PHE A 167 -8.37 -18.89 -31.41
#